data_AF-A0A2T5NLN1-F1
#
_entry.id   AF-A0A2T5NLN1-F1
#
_cell.length_a   1.000
_cell.length_b   1.000
_cell.length_c   1.000
_cell.angle_alpha   90.00
_cell.angle_beta   90.00
_cell.angle_gamma   90.00
#
_symmetry.space_group_name_H-M   'P 1'
#
loop_
_entity.id
_entity.type
_entity.pdbx_description
1 polymer ?
#
loop_
_entity_poly.entity_id
_entity_poly.type
_entity_poly.pdbx_seq_one_letter_code
_entity_poly.pdbx_strand_id
1 'polypeptide(L)'
;MLTIRVPHLRRGGRMRVRIALLLLLPGLAWAQVYKCRSVDGRLAYSDRACADGGAAETFQPPPLNVVEQDERQRREAAKYQDQGRRWAADEAREARRRQAQQRRDERAQARELDKARRRCHGLELQQRRLRQSAAAAPARKSLAERLAGVEEKLAAAACHRFQEGA
;
A
#
# COMPACT_ATOMS: atom_id res chain seq x y z
N MET A 1 49.58 -31.17 -13.20
CA MET A 1 49.45 -32.18 -14.27
C MET A 1 48.00 -32.24 -14.70
N LEU A 2 47.63 -31.59 -15.82
CA LEU A 2 46.37 -31.82 -16.51
C LEU A 2 46.68 -31.96 -18.00
N THR A 3 46.70 -33.19 -18.49
CA THR A 3 46.86 -33.53 -19.90
C THR A 3 45.54 -33.33 -20.63
N ILE A 4 45.43 -32.28 -21.44
CA ILE A 4 44.31 -32.11 -22.37
C ILE A 4 44.73 -32.67 -23.73
N ARG A 5 44.07 -33.77 -24.10
CA ARG A 5 44.25 -34.51 -25.36
C ARG A 5 43.55 -33.74 -26.48
N VAL A 6 44.29 -33.28 -27.49
CA VAL A 6 43.75 -32.61 -28.67
C VAL A 6 43.28 -33.65 -29.69
N PRO A 7 41.99 -33.76 -30.02
CA PRO A 7 41.56 -34.60 -31.13
C PRO A 7 41.85 -33.90 -32.45
N HIS A 8 42.55 -34.64 -33.32
CA HIS A 8 42.83 -34.33 -34.71
C HIS A 8 41.60 -33.80 -35.46
N LEU A 9 41.65 -32.54 -35.90
CA LEU A 9 40.71 -31.96 -36.86
C LEU A 9 41.08 -32.39 -38.29
N ARG A 10 40.45 -33.50 -38.70
CA ARG A 10 40.34 -33.97 -40.08
C ARG A 10 39.63 -32.93 -40.97
N ARG A 11 40.18 -32.74 -42.18
CA ARG A 11 39.49 -32.47 -43.47
C ARG A 11 38.27 -31.53 -43.40
N GLY A 12 38.52 -30.22 -43.30
CA GLY A 12 37.49 -29.19 -43.54
C GLY A 12 38.01 -27.75 -43.54
N GLY A 13 39.34 -27.57 -43.60
CA GLY A 13 40.02 -26.36 -43.15
C GLY A 13 39.91 -25.12 -44.04
N ARG A 14 39.43 -25.22 -45.29
CA ARG A 14 39.46 -24.06 -46.20
C ARG A 14 38.25 -23.13 -46.07
N MET A 15 37.05 -23.64 -45.80
CA MET A 15 35.86 -22.79 -45.62
C MET A 15 35.76 -22.21 -44.21
N ARG A 16 36.08 -23.01 -43.17
CA ARG A 16 36.00 -22.57 -41.77
C ARG A 16 37.04 -21.50 -41.41
N VAL A 17 38.24 -21.57 -41.99
CA VAL A 17 39.27 -20.53 -41.81
C VAL A 17 38.88 -19.23 -42.51
N ARG A 18 38.23 -19.29 -43.69
CA ARG A 18 37.72 -18.09 -44.37
C ARG A 18 36.58 -17.41 -43.61
N ILE A 19 35.67 -18.18 -43.03
CA ILE A 19 34.57 -17.65 -42.20
C ILE A 19 35.10 -17.09 -40.88
N ALA A 20 36.05 -17.77 -40.23
CA ALA A 20 36.70 -17.26 -39.02
C ALA A 20 37.51 -15.98 -39.28
N LEU A 21 38.17 -15.87 -40.44
CA LEU A 21 38.88 -14.66 -40.85
C LEU A 21 37.90 -13.50 -41.11
N LEU A 22 36.78 -13.75 -41.82
CA LEU A 22 35.74 -12.73 -42.08
C LEU A 22 35.07 -12.22 -40.81
N LEU A 23 34.87 -13.07 -39.80
CA LEU A 23 34.31 -12.69 -38.50
C LEU A 23 35.26 -11.87 -37.61
N LEU A 24 36.56 -11.85 -37.92
CA LEU A 24 37.57 -11.08 -37.18
C LEU A 24 37.83 -9.68 -37.76
N LEU A 25 37.40 -9.40 -39.01
CA LEU A 25 37.56 -8.08 -39.63
C LEU A 25 36.73 -6.92 -39.03
N PRO A 26 35.50 -7.08 -38.50
CA PRO A 26 34.70 -5.93 -38.07
C PRO A 26 35.18 -5.28 -36.77
N GLY A 27 36.14 -5.88 -36.05
CA GLY A 27 36.69 -5.33 -34.80
C GLY A 27 37.71 -4.20 -34.97
N LEU A 28 38.17 -3.91 -36.20
CA LEU A 28 39.19 -2.90 -36.48
C LEU A 28 38.63 -1.58 -37.01
N ALA A 29 37.32 -1.50 -37.28
CA ALA A 29 36.66 -0.29 -37.75
C ALA A 29 36.09 0.50 -36.57
N TRP A 30 36.97 1.03 -35.72
CA TRP A 30 36.57 2.12 -34.82
C TRP A 30 36.53 3.41 -35.65
N ALA A 31 35.33 3.81 -36.07
CA ALA A 31 35.11 5.14 -36.60
C ALA A 31 35.37 6.16 -35.48
N GLN A 32 36.62 6.66 -35.41
CA GLN A 32 36.96 7.76 -34.54
C GLN A 32 36.48 9.03 -35.21
N VAL A 33 35.36 9.58 -34.72
CA VAL A 33 34.81 10.85 -35.18
C VAL A 33 35.55 11.97 -34.45
N TYR A 34 36.31 12.75 -35.21
CA TYR A 34 37.04 13.92 -34.72
C TYR A 34 36.18 15.17 -34.86
N LYS A 35 36.15 16.00 -33.81
CA LYS A 35 35.50 17.31 -33.82
C LYS A 35 36.54 18.37 -34.15
N CYS A 36 36.52 18.87 -35.38
CA CYS A 36 37.48 19.84 -35.88
C CYS A 36 36.85 21.23 -35.98
N ARG A 37 37.61 22.26 -35.62
CA ARG A 37 37.19 23.66 -35.77
C ARG A 37 37.83 24.24 -37.03
N SER A 38 37.01 24.65 -37.99
CA SER A 38 37.49 25.33 -39.20
C SER A 38 38.03 26.72 -38.85
N VAL A 39 38.85 27.29 -39.73
CA VAL A 39 39.38 28.67 -39.63
C VAL A 39 38.26 29.72 -39.48
N ASP A 40 37.06 29.42 -39.98
CA ASP A 40 35.87 30.27 -39.86
C ASP A 40 35.11 30.10 -38.53
N GLY A 41 35.67 29.35 -37.56
CA GLY A 41 35.08 29.11 -36.25
C GLY A 41 33.95 28.06 -36.22
N ARG A 42 33.56 27.51 -37.39
CA ARG A 42 32.54 26.45 -37.50
C ARG A 42 33.08 25.10 -37.07
N LEU A 43 32.27 24.36 -36.31
CA LEU A 43 32.59 23.00 -35.86
C LEU A 43 32.12 21.99 -36.92
N ALA A 44 33.05 21.20 -37.46
CA ALA A 44 32.78 20.12 -38.39
C ALA A 44 33.20 18.79 -37.75
N TYR A 45 32.38 17.76 -37.96
CA TYR A 45 32.68 16.39 -37.54
C TYR A 45 33.25 15.65 -38.74
N SER A 46 34.39 14.98 -38.56
CA SER A 46 35.06 14.24 -39.62
C SER A 46 35.56 12.89 -39.10
N ASP A 47 35.52 11.88 -39.96
CA ASP A 47 36.09 10.56 -39.68
C ASP A 47 37.62 10.51 -39.88
N ARG A 48 38.23 11.67 -40.19
CA ARG A 48 39.68 11.84 -40.34
C ARG A 48 40.19 12.82 -39.30
N ALA A 49 41.43 12.60 -38.83
CA ALA A 49 42.12 13.55 -37.96
C ALA A 49 42.12 14.95 -38.61
N CYS A 50 41.96 15.99 -37.79
CA CYS A 50 41.86 17.37 -38.26
C CYS A 50 43.10 17.72 -39.11
N ALA A 51 42.88 18.06 -40.38
CA ALA A 51 43.95 18.53 -41.24
C ALA A 51 44.52 19.84 -40.68
N ASP A 52 45.85 19.99 -40.78
CA ASP A 52 46.60 21.20 -40.47
C ASP A 52 46.59 21.67 -39.01
N GLY A 53 46.92 20.77 -38.07
CA GLY A 53 47.25 21.17 -36.69
C GLY A 53 46.07 21.73 -35.89
N GLY A 54 44.84 21.53 -36.37
CA GLY A 54 43.62 21.90 -35.65
C GLY A 54 43.54 21.15 -34.33
N ALA A 55 43.64 21.90 -33.22
CA ALA A 55 43.54 21.33 -31.88
C ALA A 55 42.15 20.73 -31.64
N ALA A 56 42.10 19.47 -31.19
CA ALA A 56 40.88 18.84 -30.71
C ALA A 56 40.50 19.49 -29.37
N GLU A 57 39.60 20.48 -29.42
CA GLU A 57 39.13 21.15 -28.21
C GLU A 57 38.22 20.19 -27.42
N THR A 58 38.65 19.82 -26.22
CA THR A 58 37.85 18.95 -25.34
C THR A 58 36.66 19.76 -24.85
N PHE A 59 35.45 19.34 -25.17
CA PHE A 59 34.24 20.01 -24.69
C PHE A 59 34.19 19.90 -23.17
N GLN A 60 34.44 21.00 -22.48
CA GLN A 60 34.29 21.08 -21.04
C GLN A 60 32.89 21.64 -20.76
N PRO A 61 31.92 20.81 -20.33
CA PRO A 61 30.60 21.33 -19.98
C PRO A 61 30.76 22.38 -18.88
N PRO A 62 29.96 23.45 -18.89
CA PRO A 62 29.98 24.41 -17.80
C PRO A 62 29.74 23.68 -16.47
N PRO A 63 30.40 24.10 -15.38
CA PRO A 63 30.12 23.52 -14.08
C PRO A 63 28.62 23.62 -13.83
N LEU A 64 28.00 22.50 -13.42
CA LEU A 64 26.62 22.49 -12.97
C LEU A 64 26.54 23.48 -11.81
N ASN A 65 26.10 24.71 -12.09
CA ASN A 65 25.85 25.69 -11.06
C ASN A 65 24.83 25.06 -10.12
N VAL A 66 25.27 24.81 -8.88
CA VAL A 66 24.37 24.52 -7.77
C VAL A 66 23.34 25.64 -7.82
N VAL A 67 22.09 25.31 -8.14
CA VAL A 67 21.01 26.30 -8.14
C VAL A 67 21.00 26.87 -6.73
N GLU A 68 21.49 28.09 -6.56
CA GLU A 68 21.35 28.83 -5.31
C GLU A 68 19.86 28.90 -5.05
N GLN A 69 19.41 28.11 -4.08
CA GLN A 69 18.01 28.01 -3.72
C GLN A 69 17.59 29.38 -3.22
N ASP A 70 16.96 30.16 -4.10
CA ASP A 70 16.44 31.49 -3.82
C ASP A 70 15.59 31.42 -2.53
N GLU A 71 15.74 32.42 -1.66
CA GLU A 71 15.01 32.51 -0.37
C GLU A 71 13.50 32.34 -0.57
N ARG A 72 13.00 32.74 -1.74
CA ARG A 72 11.62 32.53 -2.17
C ARG A 72 11.25 31.05 -2.29
N GLN A 73 12.08 30.22 -2.92
CA GLN A 73 11.84 28.78 -3.04
C GLN A 73 11.84 28.08 -1.68
N ARG A 74 12.75 28.48 -0.77
CA ARG A 74 12.78 27.94 0.60
C ARG A 74 11.49 28.26 1.36
N ARG A 75 11.00 29.50 1.25
CA ARG A 75 9.73 29.92 1.87
C ARG A 75 8.52 29.19 1.29
N GLU A 76 8.48 28.98 -0.02
CA GLU A 76 7.41 28.21 -0.67
C GLU A 76 7.44 26.74 -0.21
N ALA A 77 8.61 26.10 -0.17
CA ALA A 77 8.76 24.73 0.35
C ALA A 77 8.32 24.62 1.82
N ALA A 78 8.68 25.58 2.67
CA ALA A 78 8.25 25.62 4.06
C ALA A 78 6.71 25.73 4.20
N LYS A 79 6.06 26.53 3.35
CA LYS A 79 4.58 26.64 3.32
C LYS A 79 3.92 25.33 2.93
N TYR A 80 4.43 24.65 1.90
CA TYR A 80 3.90 23.34 1.49
C TYR A 80 4.06 22.28 2.60
N GLN A 81 5.21 22.27 3.28
CA GLN A 81 5.43 21.38 4.41
C GLN A 81 4.48 21.66 5.58
N ASP A 82 4.27 22.94 5.92
CA ASP A 82 3.34 23.32 7.00
C ASP A 82 1.89 22.97 6.64
N GLN A 83 1.47 23.22 5.39
CA GLN A 83 0.15 22.82 4.92
C GLN A 83 -0.04 21.30 4.98
N GLY A 84 0.96 20.51 4.57
CA GLY A 84 0.94 19.05 4.68
C GLY A 84 0.82 18.57 6.13
N ARG A 85 1.53 19.21 7.07
CA ARG A 85 1.42 18.90 8.50
C ARG A 85 0.03 19.22 9.06
N ARG A 86 -0.56 20.35 8.68
CA ARG A 86 -1.92 20.73 9.08
C ARG A 86 -2.95 19.74 8.56
N TRP A 87 -2.87 19.39 7.27
CA TRP A 87 -3.73 18.39 6.64
C TRP A 87 -3.66 17.05 7.36
N ALA A 88 -2.44 16.54 7.60
CA ALA A 88 -2.26 15.28 8.33
C ALA A 88 -2.81 15.34 9.77
N ALA A 89 -2.66 16.49 10.44
CA ALA A 89 -3.23 16.70 11.77
C ALA A 89 -4.76 16.75 11.75
N ASP A 90 -5.38 17.33 10.72
CA ASP A 90 -6.83 17.37 10.55
C ASP A 90 -7.40 15.98 10.23
N GLU A 91 -6.78 15.23 9.32
CA GLU A 91 -7.15 13.83 9.07
C GLU A 91 -7.05 12.97 10.34
N ALA A 92 -5.97 13.13 11.12
CA ALA A 92 -5.81 12.41 12.38
C ALA A 92 -6.88 12.81 13.41
N ARG A 93 -7.28 14.10 13.45
CA ARG A 93 -8.39 14.58 14.31
C ARG A 93 -9.72 13.98 13.88
N GLU A 94 -10.01 13.96 12.59
CA GLU A 94 -11.24 13.35 12.05
C GLU A 94 -11.30 11.85 12.31
N ALA A 95 -10.20 11.13 12.07
CA ALA A 95 -10.12 9.70 12.33
C ALA A 95 -10.39 9.39 13.81
N ARG A 96 -9.80 10.17 14.73
CA ARG A 96 -10.08 10.05 16.18
C ARG A 96 -11.53 10.35 16.52
N ARG A 97 -12.15 11.35 15.88
CA ARG A 97 -13.58 11.67 16.09
C ARG A 97 -14.47 10.52 15.62
N ARG A 98 -14.22 9.97 14.42
CA ARG A 98 -14.97 8.82 13.89
C ARG A 98 -14.82 7.60 14.80
N GLN A 99 -13.61 7.29 15.24
CA GLN A 99 -13.36 6.18 16.16
C GLN A 99 -14.04 6.40 17.53
N ALA A 100 -13.99 7.63 18.06
CA ALA A 100 -14.66 7.96 19.32
C ALA A 100 -16.19 7.82 19.19
N GLN A 101 -16.76 8.23 18.06
CA GLN A 101 -18.19 8.07 17.80
C GLN A 101 -18.58 6.60 17.68
N GLN A 102 -17.86 5.81 16.90
CA GLN A 102 -18.07 4.36 16.79
C GLN A 102 -18.05 3.68 18.17
N ARG A 103 -17.05 3.99 19.00
CA ARG A 103 -16.97 3.44 20.37
C ARG A 103 -18.13 3.88 21.25
N ARG A 104 -18.68 5.08 21.06
CA ARG A 104 -19.88 5.54 21.81
C ARG A 104 -21.11 4.77 21.37
N ASP A 105 -21.28 4.58 20.07
CA ASP A 105 -22.41 3.86 19.49
C ASP A 105 -22.38 2.38 19.88
N GLU A 106 -21.21 1.73 19.82
CA GLU A 106 -21.00 0.36 20.31
C GLU A 106 -21.35 0.23 21.79
N ARG A 107 -20.91 1.18 22.62
CA ARG A 107 -21.23 1.19 24.07
C ARG A 107 -22.71 1.44 24.32
N ALA A 108 -23.36 2.29 23.53
CA ALA A 108 -24.79 2.55 23.65
C ALA A 108 -25.58 1.28 23.28
N GLN A 109 -25.23 0.62 22.17
CA GLN A 109 -25.83 -0.65 21.76
C GLN A 109 -25.62 -1.73 22.83
N ALA A 110 -24.40 -1.88 23.35
CA ALA A 110 -24.12 -2.85 24.41
C ALA A 110 -24.96 -2.59 25.68
N ARG A 111 -25.17 -1.32 26.06
CA ARG A 111 -26.04 -0.95 27.19
C ARG A 111 -27.50 -1.27 26.93
N GLU A 112 -28.00 -1.03 25.73
CA GLU A 112 -29.38 -1.37 25.38
C GLU A 112 -29.61 -2.89 25.37
N LEU A 113 -28.63 -3.66 24.89
CA LEU A 113 -28.65 -5.12 24.98
C LEU A 113 -28.61 -5.61 26.44
N ASP A 114 -27.78 -5.03 27.30
CA ASP A 114 -27.74 -5.37 28.73
C ASP A 114 -29.07 -5.05 29.44
N LYS A 115 -29.66 -3.89 29.15
CA LYS A 115 -30.99 -3.52 29.66
C LYS A 115 -32.05 -4.52 29.20
N ALA A 116 -32.04 -4.91 27.93
CA ALA A 116 -32.96 -5.91 27.39
C ALA A 116 -32.80 -7.26 28.10
N ARG A 117 -31.56 -7.73 28.28
CA ARG A 117 -31.24 -8.96 29.03
C ARG A 117 -31.78 -8.91 30.46
N ARG A 118 -31.53 -7.81 31.19
CA ARG A 118 -32.04 -7.63 32.56
C ARG A 118 -33.56 -7.66 32.64
N ARG A 119 -34.25 -7.02 31.69
CA ARG A 119 -35.73 -7.06 31.60
C ARG A 119 -36.23 -8.48 31.39
N CYS A 120 -35.64 -9.22 30.45
CA CYS A 120 -35.99 -10.61 30.18
C CYS A 120 -35.76 -11.50 31.41
N HIS A 121 -34.60 -11.39 32.05
CA HIS A 121 -34.30 -12.13 33.27
C HIS A 121 -35.31 -11.83 34.40
N GLY A 122 -35.71 -10.57 34.57
CA GLY A 122 -36.74 -10.18 35.53
C GLY A 122 -38.11 -10.81 35.25
N LEU A 123 -38.52 -10.85 33.98
CA LEU A 123 -39.78 -11.48 33.55
C LEU A 123 -39.75 -13.00 33.72
N GLU A 124 -38.64 -13.67 33.40
CA GLU A 124 -38.44 -15.10 33.68
C GLU A 124 -38.50 -15.39 35.19
N LEU A 125 -37.85 -14.52 35.98
CA LEU A 125 -38.02 -14.30 37.42
C LEU A 125 -39.46 -14.44 37.90
N GLN A 126 -40.29 -13.58 37.32
CA GLN A 126 -41.70 -13.44 37.66
C GLN A 126 -42.51 -14.65 37.22
N GLN A 127 -42.26 -15.16 36.00
CA GLN A 127 -42.90 -16.35 35.47
C GLN A 127 -42.66 -17.56 36.37
N ARG A 128 -41.39 -17.81 36.78
CA ARG A 128 -41.05 -18.91 37.69
C ARG A 128 -41.80 -18.81 39.01
N ARG A 129 -41.83 -17.61 39.63
CA ARG A 129 -42.58 -17.38 40.87
C ARG A 129 -44.09 -17.61 40.70
N LEU A 130 -44.67 -17.11 39.61
CA LEU A 130 -46.09 -17.34 39.32
C LEU A 130 -46.39 -18.82 39.10
N ARG A 131 -45.54 -19.55 38.36
CA ARG A 131 -45.68 -21.01 38.16
C ARG A 131 -45.60 -21.77 39.47
N GLN A 132 -44.66 -21.43 40.36
CA GLN A 132 -44.58 -22.03 41.69
C GLN A 132 -45.84 -21.76 42.52
N SER A 133 -46.36 -20.52 42.49
CA SER A 133 -47.59 -20.18 43.19
C SER A 133 -48.84 -20.88 42.61
N ALA A 134 -48.89 -21.07 41.29
CA ALA A 134 -49.95 -21.80 40.62
C ALA A 134 -49.88 -23.31 40.94
N ALA A 135 -48.68 -23.88 41.05
CA ALA A 135 -48.48 -25.26 41.47
C ALA A 135 -48.92 -25.48 42.93
N ALA A 136 -48.70 -24.51 43.82
CA ALA A 136 -49.11 -24.59 45.22
C ALA A 136 -50.62 -24.36 45.43
N ALA A 137 -51.28 -23.58 44.57
CA ALA A 137 -52.71 -23.27 44.69
C ALA A 137 -53.37 -23.09 43.30
N PRO A 138 -53.67 -24.19 42.59
CA PRO A 138 -54.07 -24.16 41.17
C PRO A 138 -55.46 -23.56 40.91
N ALA A 139 -56.30 -23.40 41.94
CA ALA A 139 -57.69 -22.96 41.77
C ALA A 139 -57.88 -21.45 41.55
N ARG A 140 -56.81 -20.63 41.59
CA ARG A 140 -56.92 -19.16 41.46
C ARG A 140 -56.85 -18.74 39.99
N LYS A 141 -58.02 -18.47 39.37
CA LYS A 141 -58.13 -17.92 38.00
C LYS A 141 -57.23 -16.68 37.78
N SER A 142 -57.12 -15.81 38.78
CA SER A 142 -56.28 -14.61 38.72
C SER A 142 -54.78 -14.90 38.62
N LEU A 143 -54.30 -16.07 39.06
CA LEU A 143 -52.89 -16.47 38.87
C LEU A 143 -52.63 -16.92 37.42
N ALA A 144 -53.58 -17.65 36.83
CA ALA A 144 -53.49 -18.09 35.45
C ALA A 144 -53.47 -16.90 34.47
N GLU A 145 -54.34 -15.91 34.68
CA GLU A 145 -54.35 -14.67 33.89
C GLU A 145 -53.03 -13.88 34.01
N ARG A 146 -52.48 -13.77 35.23
CA ARG A 146 -51.20 -13.10 35.45
C ARG A 146 -50.04 -13.85 34.79
N LEU A 147 -50.06 -15.18 34.80
CA LEU A 147 -49.04 -15.99 34.14
C LEU A 147 -49.09 -15.79 32.62
N ALA A 148 -50.28 -15.85 32.02
CA ALA A 148 -50.49 -15.60 30.59
C ALA A 148 -49.99 -14.20 30.19
N GLY A 149 -50.30 -13.17 30.99
CA GLY A 149 -49.81 -11.81 30.73
C GLY A 149 -48.29 -11.63 30.85
N VAL A 150 -47.61 -12.44 31.67
CA VAL A 150 -46.13 -12.45 31.71
C VAL A 150 -45.54 -13.21 30.53
N GLU A 151 -46.18 -14.30 30.09
CA GLU A 151 -45.80 -15.06 28.90
C GLU A 151 -45.92 -14.23 27.62
N GLU A 152 -47.00 -13.45 27.48
CA GLU A 152 -47.16 -12.50 26.38
C GLU A 152 -46.06 -11.44 26.38
N LYS A 153 -45.71 -10.90 27.56
CA LYS A 153 -44.61 -9.92 27.68
C LYS A 153 -43.24 -10.49 27.33
N LEU A 154 -42.98 -11.75 27.71
CA LEU A 154 -41.75 -12.47 27.33
C LEU A 154 -41.66 -12.68 25.81
N ALA A 155 -42.78 -13.04 25.18
CA ALA A 155 -42.87 -13.20 23.74
C ALA A 155 -42.69 -11.86 23.00
N ALA A 156 -43.38 -10.80 23.45
CA ALA A 156 -43.30 -9.47 22.87
C ALA A 156 -41.90 -8.83 23.02
N ALA A 157 -41.22 -9.09 24.14
CA ALA A 157 -39.84 -8.64 24.35
C ALA A 157 -38.79 -9.47 23.59
N ALA A 158 -39.21 -10.47 22.81
CA ALA A 158 -38.36 -11.40 22.06
C ALA A 158 -37.25 -12.02 22.91
N CYS A 159 -37.55 -12.34 24.18
CA CYS A 159 -36.55 -12.79 25.14
C CYS A 159 -35.87 -14.12 24.75
N HIS A 160 -36.51 -14.92 23.89
CA HIS A 160 -35.94 -16.15 23.30
C HIS A 160 -34.59 -15.88 22.60
N ARG A 161 -34.40 -14.71 21.99
CA ARG A 161 -33.14 -14.34 21.31
C ARG A 161 -31.93 -14.25 22.24
N PHE A 162 -32.16 -14.10 23.55
CA PHE A 162 -31.09 -14.00 24.54
C PHE A 162 -30.78 -15.31 25.25
N GLN A 163 -31.58 -16.36 25.01
CA GLN A 163 -31.39 -17.68 25.63
C GLN A 163 -30.37 -18.55 24.87
N GLU A 164 -30.16 -18.33 23.56
CA GLU A 164 -29.29 -19.16 22.71
C GLU A 164 -27.79 -18.80 22.74
N GLY A 165 -27.40 -17.79 23.52
CA GLY A 165 -26.03 -17.25 23.53
C GLY A 165 -25.32 -17.27 24.89
N ALA A 166 -25.78 -18.11 25.82
CA ALA A 166 -25.19 -18.29 27.15
C ALA A 166 -24.45 -19.62 27.25
#